data_AF-A0A329SHS2-F1
#
_entry.id   AF-A0A329SHS2-F1
#
_cell.length_a   1.000
_cell.length_b   1.000
_cell.length_c   1.000
_cell.angle_alpha   90.00
_cell.angle_beta   90.00
_cell.angle_gamma   90.00
#
_symmetry.space_group_name_H-M   'P 1'
#
loop_
_entity.id
_entity.type
_entity.pdbx_description
1 polymer ?
#
loop_
_entity_poly.entity_id
_entity_poly.type
_entity_poly.pdbx_seq_one_letter_code
_entity_poly.pdbx_strand_id
1 'polypeptide(L)'
;MAKEGINGVFGKPKPLRSKLAKASDQLEEDAQVMEARLRQLRVTMLEEKQKRDIELPLKHAGNRWRSAREDRGSVRQYARDVQDKKTSKKKESSHTGTKTKKSSSRSKLTVLSPATVEQWTVPQVLEWLVTIGLEEFHSGFEFHQVTGKILLNLSPAGYEKLGVFKLSARNRLLAEMEQICAQQVKKEGQNGTEAAEIIDSKLRDSQRVPEISSPPSKLPAKTHWSHVAPLSENAATNGDGPVPVNLADGEFNEDESHASFMKALLEWRERDSKHLEALSNQEEEEWVNPIFSLGTEEDQKSGGALLEGTYSEEEAHKSFQEALVAWRNGADVAASARIRSVDQVEQTESGCTLGERKSCWQCYRVVQVENLVHDEQTDKSFCGFTCQEAYCEKYARFYTTSS
;
A
#
# COMPACT_ATOMS: atom_id res chain seq x y z
N MET A 1 9.63 -97.80 -17.80
CA MET A 1 9.19 -96.56 -17.13
C MET A 1 8.28 -95.81 -18.09
N ALA A 2 6.97 -96.00 -17.96
CA ALA A 2 5.96 -95.36 -18.79
C ALA A 2 5.45 -94.11 -18.06
N LYS A 3 5.46 -92.96 -18.74
CA LYS A 3 4.91 -91.69 -18.23
C LYS A 3 3.47 -91.59 -18.71
N GLU A 4 2.52 -91.63 -17.77
CA GLU A 4 1.11 -91.39 -18.03
C GLU A 4 0.87 -89.89 -18.25
N GLY A 5 0.29 -89.57 -19.42
CA GLY A 5 -0.11 -88.22 -19.80
C GLY A 5 -1.46 -87.86 -19.19
N ILE A 6 -1.48 -86.75 -18.46
CA ILE A 6 -2.70 -86.16 -17.88
C ILE A 6 -3.46 -85.46 -19.01
N ASN A 7 -4.52 -86.12 -19.50
CA ASN A 7 -5.50 -85.54 -20.41
C ASN A 7 -6.33 -84.47 -19.69
N GLY A 8 -5.85 -83.22 -19.71
CA GLY A 8 -6.59 -82.05 -19.26
C GLY A 8 -7.74 -81.71 -20.21
N VAL A 9 -8.96 -82.03 -19.79
CA VAL A 9 -10.21 -81.64 -20.47
C VAL A 9 -10.37 -80.11 -20.36
N PHE A 10 -9.95 -79.38 -21.39
CA PHE A 10 -10.25 -77.96 -21.55
C PHE A 10 -11.76 -77.80 -21.83
N GLY A 11 -12.52 -77.49 -20.79
CA GLY A 11 -13.94 -77.17 -20.89
C GLY A 11 -14.17 -75.98 -21.83
N LYS A 12 -15.22 -76.07 -22.65
CA LYS A 12 -15.63 -75.02 -23.60
C LYS A 12 -15.79 -73.67 -22.86
N PRO A 13 -15.22 -72.56 -23.37
CA PRO A 13 -15.30 -71.27 -22.70
C PRO A 13 -16.76 -70.83 -22.56
N LYS A 14 -17.17 -70.59 -21.31
CA LYS A 14 -18.48 -70.05 -20.97
C LYS A 14 -18.56 -68.63 -21.56
N PRO A 15 -19.56 -68.29 -22.39
CA PRO A 15 -19.69 -66.95 -22.94
C PRO A 15 -19.90 -65.95 -21.80
N LEU A 16 -18.94 -65.03 -21.64
CA LEU A 16 -19.02 -63.96 -20.65
C LEU A 16 -20.22 -63.07 -21.00
N ARG A 17 -21.22 -63.18 -20.14
CA ARG A 17 -22.58 -62.69 -20.29
C ARG A 17 -22.60 -61.15 -20.16
N SER A 18 -22.56 -60.45 -21.28
CA SER A 18 -23.23 -59.18 -21.68
C SER A 18 -23.59 -58.07 -20.64
N LYS A 19 -23.05 -58.06 -19.42
CA LYS A 19 -23.37 -57.04 -18.41
C LYS A 19 -22.62 -55.72 -18.58
N LEU A 20 -21.62 -55.67 -19.46
CA LEU A 20 -20.81 -54.47 -19.73
C LEU A 20 -21.58 -53.35 -20.43
N ALA A 21 -22.61 -53.66 -21.22
CA ALA A 21 -23.38 -52.63 -21.93
C ALA A 21 -24.07 -51.65 -20.97
N LYS A 22 -24.59 -52.14 -19.83
CA LYS A 22 -25.28 -51.29 -18.84
C LYS A 22 -24.36 -50.31 -18.10
N ALA A 23 -23.08 -50.67 -17.96
CA ALA A 23 -22.11 -49.78 -17.33
C ALA A 23 -21.72 -48.63 -18.26
N SER A 24 -21.66 -48.88 -19.57
CA SER A 24 -21.40 -47.83 -20.57
C SER A 24 -22.53 -46.80 -20.60
N ASP A 25 -23.79 -47.26 -20.62
CA ASP A 25 -24.95 -46.37 -20.64
C ASP A 25 -25.01 -45.49 -19.37
N GLN A 26 -24.69 -46.06 -18.21
CA GLN A 26 -24.67 -45.32 -16.95
C GLN A 26 -23.56 -44.25 -16.91
N LEU A 27 -22.38 -44.56 -17.44
CA LEU A 27 -21.29 -43.58 -17.55
C LEU A 27 -21.62 -42.45 -18.53
N GLU A 28 -22.35 -42.74 -19.60
CA GLU A 28 -22.81 -41.70 -20.54
C GLU A 28 -23.85 -40.78 -19.89
N GLU A 29 -24.78 -41.32 -19.12
CA GLU A 29 -25.76 -40.52 -18.36
C GLU A 29 -25.07 -39.62 -17.32
N ASP A 30 -24.12 -40.17 -16.54
CA ASP A 30 -23.35 -39.38 -15.56
C ASP A 30 -22.52 -38.27 -16.23
N ALA A 31 -21.94 -38.56 -17.41
CA ALA A 31 -21.22 -37.56 -18.20
C ALA A 31 -22.14 -36.41 -18.66
N GLN A 32 -23.35 -36.73 -19.14
CA GLN A 32 -24.33 -35.71 -19.54
C GLN A 32 -24.79 -34.85 -18.36
N VAL A 33 -24.97 -35.45 -17.18
CA VAL A 33 -25.33 -34.72 -15.95
C VAL A 33 -24.21 -33.75 -15.54
N MET A 34 -22.95 -34.19 -15.60
CA MET A 34 -21.80 -33.32 -15.31
C MET A 34 -21.68 -32.17 -16.32
N GLU A 35 -21.89 -32.43 -17.61
CA GLU A 35 -21.92 -31.38 -18.63
C GLU A 35 -23.02 -30.35 -18.39
N ALA A 36 -24.22 -30.81 -18.02
CA ALA A 36 -25.34 -29.92 -17.71
C ALA A 36 -25.03 -29.03 -16.51
N ARG A 37 -24.42 -29.59 -15.45
CA ARG A 37 -23.99 -28.83 -14.26
C ARG A 37 -22.93 -27.80 -14.58
N LEU A 38 -21.95 -28.13 -15.44
CA LEU A 38 -20.93 -27.18 -15.89
C LEU A 38 -21.51 -26.05 -16.73
N ARG A 39 -22.48 -26.34 -17.60
CA ARG A 39 -23.20 -25.30 -18.36
C ARG A 39 -23.97 -24.37 -17.43
N GLN A 40 -24.66 -24.91 -16.43
CA GLN A 40 -25.38 -24.12 -15.43
C GLN A 40 -24.42 -23.22 -14.62
N LEU A 41 -23.28 -23.74 -14.18
CA LEU A 41 -22.27 -22.96 -13.45
C LEU A 41 -21.69 -21.81 -14.30
N ARG A 42 -21.47 -22.04 -15.59
CA ARG A 42 -21.02 -20.97 -16.50
C ARG A 42 -22.06 -19.86 -16.64
N VAL A 43 -23.34 -20.22 -16.71
CA VAL A 43 -24.44 -19.24 -16.78
C VAL A 43 -24.53 -18.43 -15.49
N THR A 44 -24.51 -19.09 -14.32
CA THR A 44 -24.60 -18.37 -13.03
C THR A 44 -23.41 -17.44 -12.81
N MET A 45 -22.19 -17.87 -13.16
CA MET A 45 -21.01 -17.01 -13.10
C MET A 45 -21.11 -15.78 -14.02
N LEU A 46 -21.69 -15.94 -15.21
CA LEU A 46 -21.86 -14.85 -16.17
C LEU A 46 -22.93 -13.86 -15.68
N GLU A 47 -24.04 -14.36 -15.15
CA GLU A 47 -25.09 -13.54 -14.52
C GLU A 47 -24.57 -12.78 -13.30
N GLU A 48 -23.81 -13.42 -12.42
CA GLU A 48 -23.21 -12.75 -11.26
C GLU A 48 -22.19 -11.69 -11.69
N LYS A 49 -21.38 -11.96 -12.72
CA LYS A 49 -20.46 -10.97 -13.30
C LYS A 49 -21.24 -9.76 -13.83
N GLN A 50 -22.29 -9.98 -14.62
CA GLN A 50 -23.14 -8.90 -15.11
C GLN A 50 -23.80 -8.13 -13.97
N LYS A 51 -24.26 -8.82 -12.93
CA LYS A 51 -24.83 -8.19 -11.74
C LYS A 51 -23.82 -7.30 -11.04
N ARG A 52 -22.59 -7.76 -10.83
CA ARG A 52 -21.50 -6.92 -10.30
C ARG A 52 -21.23 -5.72 -11.21
N ASP A 53 -21.18 -5.91 -12.52
CA ASP A 53 -20.92 -4.83 -13.48
C ASP A 53 -22.04 -3.78 -13.51
N ILE A 54 -23.31 -4.17 -13.29
CA ILE A 54 -24.46 -3.26 -13.19
C ILE A 54 -24.54 -2.57 -11.81
N GLU A 55 -24.32 -3.32 -10.74
CA GLU A 55 -24.40 -2.82 -9.36
C GLU A 55 -23.24 -1.90 -9.00
N LEU A 56 -22.09 -2.00 -9.68
CA LEU A 56 -20.96 -1.09 -9.50
C LEU A 56 -21.37 0.34 -9.95
N PRO A 57 -21.55 1.29 -9.02
CA PRO A 57 -21.89 2.65 -9.39
C PRO A 57 -20.72 3.25 -10.16
N LEU A 58 -20.99 3.83 -11.34
CA LEU A 58 -20.02 4.52 -12.22
C LEU A 58 -19.11 5.57 -11.53
N LYS A 59 -19.36 5.87 -10.26
CA LYS A 59 -18.71 6.93 -9.48
C LYS A 59 -17.46 6.48 -8.72
N HIS A 60 -17.13 5.18 -8.69
CA HIS A 60 -15.92 4.67 -8.01
C HIS A 60 -14.93 4.01 -9.00
N ALA A 61 -14.57 4.74 -10.05
CA ALA A 61 -13.43 4.41 -10.91
C ALA A 61 -12.09 4.75 -10.22
N GLY A 62 -11.89 4.25 -9.00
CA GLY A 62 -10.61 4.30 -8.31
C GLY A 62 -9.68 3.23 -8.88
N ASN A 63 -8.67 3.66 -9.65
CA ASN A 63 -7.38 3.04 -9.93
C ASN A 63 -7.26 1.49 -9.99
N ARG A 64 -8.30 0.75 -10.39
CA ARG A 64 -8.13 -0.60 -10.91
C ARG A 64 -7.31 -0.49 -12.19
N TRP A 65 -6.18 -1.18 -12.22
CA TRP A 65 -5.14 -1.09 -13.25
C TRP A 65 -5.75 -0.94 -14.64
N ARG A 66 -5.56 0.23 -15.26
CA ARG A 66 -6.13 0.56 -16.57
C ARG A 66 -5.59 -0.32 -17.71
N SER A 67 -4.63 -1.20 -17.43
CA SER A 67 -4.04 -2.17 -18.36
C SER A 67 -4.88 -3.44 -18.56
N ALA A 68 -5.85 -3.74 -17.68
CA ALA A 68 -6.64 -4.97 -17.77
C ALA A 68 -8.04 -4.78 -18.38
N ARG A 69 -8.30 -3.66 -19.06
CA ARG A 69 -9.53 -3.50 -19.85
C ARG A 69 -9.36 -4.21 -21.19
N GLU A 70 -10.07 -5.32 -21.38
CA GLU A 70 -10.16 -6.07 -22.66
C GLU A 70 -10.59 -5.15 -23.83
N ASP A 71 -11.32 -4.09 -23.52
CA ASP A 71 -11.84 -3.10 -24.46
C ASP A 71 -10.77 -2.14 -25.04
N ARG A 72 -9.52 -2.17 -24.53
CA ARG A 72 -8.43 -1.30 -25.03
C ARG A 72 -7.54 -1.94 -26.09
N GLY A 73 -7.91 -3.11 -26.59
CA GLY A 73 -7.17 -3.79 -27.64
C GLY A 73 -5.78 -4.23 -27.21
N SER A 74 -5.17 -5.09 -28.02
CA SER A 74 -3.80 -5.59 -27.80
C SER A 74 -2.81 -4.43 -27.57
N VAL A 75 -1.79 -4.64 -26.75
CA VAL A 75 -0.71 -3.67 -26.44
C VAL A 75 -0.11 -3.01 -27.70
N ARG A 76 -0.15 -3.68 -28.86
CA ARG A 76 0.29 -3.12 -30.15
C ARG A 76 -0.60 -1.98 -30.66
N GLN A 77 -1.88 -1.92 -30.28
CA GLN A 77 -2.80 -0.84 -30.62
C GLN A 77 -2.46 0.45 -29.84
N TYR A 78 -2.08 0.31 -28.56
CA TYR A 78 -1.69 1.44 -27.72
C TYR A 78 -0.42 2.15 -28.26
N ALA A 79 0.53 1.39 -28.80
CA ALA A 79 1.72 1.97 -29.44
C ALA A 79 1.37 2.81 -30.68
N ARG A 80 0.37 2.39 -31.48
CA ARG A 80 -0.13 3.17 -32.62
C ARG A 80 -0.87 4.43 -32.17
N ASP A 81 -1.78 4.32 -31.20
CA ASP A 81 -2.51 5.47 -30.65
C ASP A 81 -1.58 6.54 -30.07
N VAL A 82 -0.47 6.15 -29.44
CA VAL A 82 0.53 7.10 -28.92
C VAL A 82 1.30 7.79 -30.05
N GLN A 83 1.59 7.09 -31.15
CA GLN A 83 2.23 7.70 -32.33
C GLN A 83 1.26 8.65 -33.05
N ASP A 84 -0.01 8.26 -33.22
CA ASP A 84 -1.03 9.06 -33.90
C ASP A 84 -1.42 10.31 -33.09
N LYS A 85 -1.37 10.23 -31.75
CA LYS A 85 -1.59 11.39 -30.88
C LYS A 85 -0.45 12.40 -30.90
N LYS A 86 0.77 11.97 -31.27
CA LYS A 86 1.93 12.86 -31.47
C LYS A 86 1.85 13.61 -32.80
N THR A 87 1.28 13.01 -33.83
CA THR A 87 1.13 13.64 -35.16
C THR A 87 -0.07 14.59 -35.22
N SER A 88 -1.16 14.29 -34.52
CA SER A 88 -2.38 15.12 -34.50
C SER A 88 -2.27 16.39 -33.63
N LYS A 89 -1.36 16.45 -32.64
CA LYS A 89 -1.14 17.67 -31.84
C LYS A 89 -0.47 18.83 -32.59
N LYS A 90 0.04 18.62 -33.81
CA LYS A 90 0.71 19.67 -34.61
C LYS A 90 -0.21 20.38 -35.60
N LYS A 91 -1.50 20.01 -35.73
CA LYS A 91 -2.35 20.52 -36.83
C LYS A 91 -3.68 21.18 -36.47
N GLU A 92 -4.07 21.29 -35.20
CA GLU A 92 -5.36 21.90 -34.84
C GLU A 92 -5.19 23.05 -33.84
N SER A 93 -4.86 24.22 -34.38
CA SER A 93 -5.01 25.52 -33.72
C SER A 93 -5.83 26.46 -34.59
N SER A 94 -7.04 26.06 -35.00
CA SER A 94 -8.09 26.97 -35.47
C SER A 94 -9.39 26.23 -35.77
N HIS A 95 -10.31 26.12 -34.82
CA HIS A 95 -11.71 26.50 -35.07
C HIS A 95 -12.56 26.50 -33.79
N THR A 96 -13.28 27.60 -33.67
CA THR A 96 -14.42 27.87 -32.81
C THR A 96 -15.57 26.88 -33.03
N GLY A 97 -16.15 26.34 -31.96
CA GLY A 97 -17.23 25.36 -32.05
C GLY A 97 -17.96 25.11 -30.74
N THR A 98 -19.06 25.81 -30.56
CA THR A 98 -19.95 25.95 -29.40
C THR A 98 -20.85 24.71 -29.14
N LYS A 99 -21.35 24.59 -27.89
CA LYS A 99 -22.55 23.84 -27.37
C LYS A 99 -22.28 22.38 -26.90
N THR A 100 -22.83 21.83 -25.81
CA THR A 100 -23.83 22.27 -24.80
C THR A 100 -23.84 21.30 -23.59
N LYS A 101 -24.01 21.87 -22.38
CA LYS A 101 -24.79 21.40 -21.21
C LYS A 101 -24.63 19.95 -20.68
N LYS A 102 -24.11 19.83 -19.45
CA LYS A 102 -24.89 19.61 -18.19
C LYS A 102 -23.94 19.68 -16.99
N SER A 103 -23.55 20.89 -16.61
CA SER A 103 -22.78 21.16 -15.40
C SER A 103 -23.71 21.14 -14.19
N SER A 104 -23.60 20.10 -13.37
CA SER A 104 -23.95 20.19 -11.96
C SER A 104 -23.12 21.31 -11.34
N SER A 105 -23.78 22.33 -10.83
CA SER A 105 -23.18 23.44 -10.10
C SER A 105 -22.69 22.96 -8.73
N ARG A 106 -21.71 22.06 -8.73
CA ARG A 106 -20.81 21.90 -7.58
C ARG A 106 -19.95 23.15 -7.62
N SER A 107 -20.14 24.03 -6.64
CA SER A 107 -19.33 25.22 -6.40
C SER A 107 -17.88 24.84 -6.66
N LYS A 108 -17.36 25.33 -7.78
CA LYS A 108 -15.98 25.12 -8.17
C LYS A 108 -15.20 25.99 -7.18
N LEU A 109 -14.88 25.42 -6.02
CA LEU A 109 -14.00 26.02 -5.03
C LEU A 109 -12.77 26.47 -5.81
N THR A 110 -12.72 27.78 -6.01
CA THR A 110 -11.84 28.44 -6.96
C THR A 110 -10.43 28.25 -6.42
N VAL A 111 -9.75 27.23 -6.93
CA VAL A 111 -8.30 26.97 -6.88
C VAL A 111 -7.66 27.63 -5.67
N LEU A 112 -7.77 26.95 -4.53
CA LEU A 112 -7.21 27.39 -3.26
C LEU A 112 -5.69 27.38 -3.38
N SER A 113 -5.12 28.53 -3.72
CA SER A 113 -3.68 28.66 -3.84
C SER A 113 -3.03 28.33 -2.49
N PRO A 114 -1.86 27.70 -2.44
CA PRO A 114 -1.49 27.01 -1.21
C PRO A 114 -1.03 27.95 -0.08
N ALA A 115 -0.69 29.21 -0.41
CA ALA A 115 -0.57 30.29 0.58
C ALA A 115 -1.87 30.56 1.37
N THR A 116 -3.03 30.21 0.79
CA THR A 116 -4.31 30.23 1.51
C THR A 116 -4.47 29.03 2.43
N VAL A 117 -3.83 27.89 2.13
CA VAL A 117 -3.96 26.66 2.95
C VAL A 117 -3.42 26.90 4.33
N GLU A 118 -2.29 27.59 4.48
CA GLU A 118 -1.75 27.94 5.79
C GLU A 118 -2.74 28.77 6.62
N GLN A 119 -3.61 29.55 5.97
CA GLN A 119 -4.64 30.39 6.60
C GLN A 119 -6.00 29.68 6.75
N TRP A 120 -6.11 28.41 6.37
CA TRP A 120 -7.39 27.71 6.50
C TRP A 120 -7.79 27.53 7.95
N THR A 121 -9.00 28.00 8.23
CA THR A 121 -9.74 27.71 9.45
C THR A 121 -10.26 26.27 9.43
N VAL A 122 -10.60 25.73 10.61
CA VAL A 122 -11.19 24.39 10.75
C VAL A 122 -12.36 24.13 9.78
N PRO A 123 -13.39 24.99 9.66
CA PRO A 123 -14.50 24.75 8.73
C PRO A 123 -14.06 24.70 7.25
N GLN A 124 -13.01 25.42 6.86
CA GLN A 124 -12.46 25.35 5.49
C GLN A 124 -11.73 24.03 5.24
N VAL A 125 -11.02 23.51 6.24
CA VAL A 125 -10.42 22.15 6.18
C VAL A 125 -11.52 21.09 6.02
N LEU A 126 -12.62 21.21 6.76
CA LEU A 126 -13.78 20.32 6.64
C LEU A 126 -14.43 20.40 5.25
N GLU A 127 -14.64 21.60 4.70
CA GLU A 127 -15.19 21.76 3.34
C GLU A 127 -14.27 21.13 2.27
N TRP A 128 -12.95 21.26 2.46
CA TRP A 128 -11.97 20.59 1.62
C TRP A 128 -12.04 19.05 1.75
N LEU A 129 -12.21 18.51 2.96
CA LEU A 129 -12.43 17.07 3.18
C LEU A 129 -13.66 16.52 2.43
N VAL A 130 -14.78 17.25 2.44
CA VAL A 130 -15.97 16.89 1.63
C VAL A 130 -15.65 16.91 0.14
N THR A 131 -14.82 17.85 -0.30
CA THR A 131 -14.45 17.99 -1.72
C THR A 131 -13.63 16.81 -2.20
N ILE A 132 -12.71 16.31 -1.36
CA ILE A 132 -11.94 15.10 -1.64
C ILE A 132 -12.72 13.82 -1.28
N GLY A 133 -13.96 13.90 -0.81
CA GLY A 133 -14.81 12.73 -0.51
C GLY A 133 -14.31 11.92 0.70
N LEU A 134 -13.80 12.60 1.71
CA LEU A 134 -13.35 12.04 2.99
C LEU A 134 -14.16 12.62 4.16
N GLU A 135 -15.46 12.88 3.93
CA GLU A 135 -16.36 13.46 4.94
C GLU A 135 -16.52 12.60 6.20
N GLU A 136 -16.27 11.29 6.11
CA GLU A 136 -16.34 10.35 7.23
C GLU A 136 -15.35 10.67 8.36
N PHE A 137 -14.28 11.44 8.08
CA PHE A 137 -13.28 11.82 9.07
C PHE A 137 -13.50 13.22 9.66
N HIS A 138 -14.62 13.88 9.36
CA HIS A 138 -14.91 15.25 9.84
C HIS A 138 -14.79 15.40 11.34
N SER A 139 -15.40 14.48 12.11
CA SER A 139 -15.40 14.54 13.56
C SER A 139 -14.00 14.51 14.15
N GLY A 140 -13.09 13.71 13.58
CA GLY A 140 -11.69 13.67 14.00
C GLY A 140 -10.96 14.99 13.75
N PHE A 141 -11.12 15.58 12.57
CA PHE A 141 -10.48 16.85 12.22
C PHE A 141 -11.06 18.03 13.01
N GLU A 142 -12.36 18.04 13.26
CA GLU A 142 -13.04 19.05 14.06
C GLU A 142 -12.66 18.93 15.55
N PHE A 143 -12.68 17.72 16.10
CA PHE A 143 -12.32 17.47 17.50
C PHE A 143 -10.88 17.89 17.81
N HIS A 144 -9.95 17.63 16.89
CA HIS A 144 -8.54 18.03 17.02
C HIS A 144 -8.26 19.46 16.55
N GLN A 145 -9.29 20.22 16.16
CA GLN A 145 -9.20 21.60 15.68
C GLN A 145 -8.11 21.76 14.62
N VAL A 146 -8.08 20.84 13.65
CA VAL A 146 -7.05 20.79 12.61
C VAL A 146 -7.22 21.99 11.68
N THR A 147 -6.42 23.03 11.91
CA THR A 147 -6.26 24.17 11.00
C THR A 147 -5.34 23.82 9.85
N GLY A 148 -5.33 24.63 8.80
CA GLY A 148 -4.48 24.38 7.64
C GLY A 148 -2.98 24.36 7.94
N LYS A 149 -2.52 25.11 8.96
CA LYS A 149 -1.14 25.01 9.48
C LYS A 149 -0.82 23.63 10.02
N ILE A 150 -1.75 23.05 10.78
CA ILE A 150 -1.58 21.70 11.36
C ILE A 150 -1.65 20.68 10.23
N LEU A 151 -2.57 20.86 9.27
CA LEU A 151 -2.74 20.02 8.10
C LEU A 151 -1.46 19.85 7.29
N LEU A 152 -0.75 20.94 7.01
CA LEU A 152 0.52 20.93 6.28
C LEU A 152 1.66 20.22 7.04
N ASN A 153 1.60 20.18 8.37
CA ASN A 153 2.63 19.59 9.22
C ASN A 153 2.27 18.18 9.74
N LEU A 154 1.13 17.62 9.30
CA LEU A 154 0.68 16.31 9.76
C LEU A 154 1.48 15.18 9.09
N SER A 155 2.13 14.39 9.94
CA SER A 155 2.81 13.16 9.51
C SER A 155 1.80 12.02 9.27
N PRO A 156 2.19 10.94 8.56
CA PRO A 156 1.36 9.75 8.37
C PRO A 156 0.78 9.18 9.69
N ALA A 157 1.57 9.19 10.77
CA ALA A 157 1.12 8.78 12.10
C ALA A 157 0.18 9.80 12.76
N GLY A 158 0.28 11.09 12.38
CA GLY A 158 -0.66 12.12 12.80
C GLY A 158 -2.08 11.84 12.29
N TYR A 159 -2.22 11.38 11.04
CA TYR A 159 -3.53 11.03 10.48
C TYR A 159 -4.20 9.84 11.19
N GLU A 160 -3.43 8.87 11.69
CA GLU A 160 -3.99 7.78 12.50
C GLU A 160 -4.57 8.29 13.83
N LYS A 161 -3.90 9.28 14.46
CA LYS A 161 -4.41 9.91 15.69
C LYS A 161 -5.71 10.67 15.46
N LEU A 162 -5.92 11.18 14.24
CA LEU A 162 -7.17 11.82 13.82
C LEU A 162 -8.29 10.81 13.46
N GLY A 163 -8.04 9.51 13.61
CA GLY A 163 -9.00 8.45 13.28
C GLY A 163 -8.96 7.98 11.83
N VAL A 164 -8.00 8.44 11.02
CA VAL A 164 -7.85 8.02 9.61
C VAL A 164 -7.05 6.72 9.54
N PHE A 165 -7.64 5.60 9.97
CA PHE A 165 -6.95 4.30 9.98
C PHE A 165 -6.84 3.66 8.59
N LYS A 166 -7.79 3.93 7.69
CA LYS A 166 -7.80 3.38 6.33
C LYS A 166 -6.60 3.90 5.55
N LEU A 167 -5.73 2.99 5.10
CA LEU A 167 -4.52 3.33 4.33
C LEU A 167 -4.85 4.09 3.04
N SER A 168 -5.95 3.72 2.36
CA SER A 168 -6.43 4.40 1.15
C SER A 168 -6.79 5.87 1.40
N ALA A 169 -7.45 6.17 2.51
CA ALA A 169 -7.81 7.53 2.89
C ALA A 169 -6.57 8.36 3.24
N ARG A 170 -5.62 7.78 4.00
CA ARG A 170 -4.34 8.42 4.31
C ARG A 170 -3.53 8.76 3.07
N ASN A 171 -3.38 7.81 2.15
CA ASN A 171 -2.67 8.03 0.90
C ASN A 171 -3.33 9.11 0.04
N ARG A 172 -4.67 9.18 0.05
CA ARG A 172 -5.41 10.23 -0.64
C ARG A 172 -5.17 11.62 -0.04
N LEU A 173 -5.18 11.73 1.29
CA LEU A 173 -4.84 12.99 1.98
C LEU A 173 -3.44 13.46 1.63
N LEU A 174 -2.46 12.55 1.68
CA LEU A 174 -1.07 12.86 1.33
C LEU A 174 -0.93 13.31 -0.12
N ALA A 175 -1.55 12.62 -1.07
CA ALA A 175 -1.50 12.98 -2.49
C ALA A 175 -2.14 14.34 -2.78
N GLU A 176 -3.28 14.65 -2.17
CA GLU A 176 -3.95 15.94 -2.33
C GLU A 176 -3.15 17.08 -1.66
N MET A 177 -2.54 16.82 -0.50
CA MET A 177 -1.63 17.77 0.16
C MET A 177 -0.36 18.03 -0.69
N GLU A 178 0.24 16.99 -1.26
CA GLU A 178 1.38 17.13 -2.17
C GLU A 178 0.99 17.91 -3.43
N GLN A 179 -0.19 17.64 -4.00
CA GLN A 179 -0.70 18.37 -5.16
C GLN A 179 -0.91 19.86 -4.84
N ILE A 180 -1.38 20.17 -3.64
CA ILE A 180 -1.51 21.54 -3.14
C ILE A 180 -0.11 22.16 -3.02
N CYS A 181 0.84 21.53 -2.32
CA CYS A 181 2.21 22.06 -2.18
C CYS A 181 2.93 22.27 -3.53
N ALA A 182 2.77 21.35 -4.49
CA ALA A 182 3.38 21.45 -5.81
C ALA A 182 2.87 22.67 -6.62
N GLN A 183 1.62 23.06 -6.44
CA GLN A 183 1.06 24.27 -7.07
C GLN A 183 1.66 25.57 -6.48
N GLN A 184 2.18 25.52 -5.26
CA GLN A 184 2.77 26.66 -4.55
C GLN A 184 4.09 27.05 -5.21
N VAL A 185 4.97 26.06 -5.41
CA VAL A 185 6.28 26.22 -6.04
C VAL A 185 6.15 26.80 -7.45
N LYS A 186 5.13 26.37 -8.20
CA LYS A 186 4.90 26.86 -9.57
C LYS A 186 4.47 28.33 -9.63
N LYS A 187 3.72 28.81 -8.63
CA LYS A 187 3.23 30.19 -8.59
C LYS A 187 4.31 31.18 -8.15
N GLU A 188 5.18 30.79 -7.22
CA GLU A 188 6.31 31.62 -6.80
C GLU A 188 7.33 31.84 -7.93
N GLY A 189 7.56 30.81 -8.77
CA GLY A 189 8.46 30.93 -9.92
C GLY A 189 7.99 31.89 -11.02
N GLN A 190 6.66 32.09 -11.17
CA GLN A 190 6.11 32.98 -12.21
C GLN A 190 6.02 34.44 -11.76
N ASN A 191 5.77 34.71 -10.49
CA ASN A 191 5.70 36.09 -9.98
C ASN A 191 7.06 36.76 -9.86
N GLY A 192 8.17 36.01 -9.96
CA GLY A 192 9.53 36.55 -9.85
C GLY A 192 10.13 37.15 -11.12
N THR A 193 9.49 37.00 -12.29
CA THR A 193 10.10 37.40 -13.59
C THR A 193 9.41 38.57 -14.31
N GLU A 194 8.28 39.10 -13.83
CA GLU A 194 7.52 40.14 -14.55
C GLU A 194 7.62 41.55 -13.93
N ALA A 195 8.46 41.76 -12.91
CA ALA A 195 8.57 43.04 -12.20
C ALA A 195 9.82 43.89 -12.55
N ALA A 196 10.66 43.51 -13.51
CA ALA A 196 11.94 44.21 -13.73
C ALA A 196 12.39 44.45 -15.19
N GLU A 197 11.50 44.41 -16.20
CA GLU A 197 11.81 44.96 -17.53
C GLU A 197 10.63 45.74 -18.12
N ILE A 198 10.25 46.83 -17.45
CA ILE A 198 9.68 48.00 -18.15
C ILE A 198 10.87 48.85 -18.59
N ILE A 199 11.66 48.33 -19.55
CA ILE A 199 12.59 49.16 -20.33
C ILE A 199 11.90 49.40 -21.67
N ASP A 200 11.49 50.64 -21.85
CA ASP A 200 10.89 51.21 -23.05
C ASP A 200 11.72 50.87 -24.30
N SER A 201 11.16 50.05 -25.19
CA SER A 201 11.81 49.58 -26.42
C SER A 201 11.93 50.65 -27.52
N LYS A 202 11.80 51.94 -27.19
CA LYS A 202 11.89 53.05 -28.16
C LYS A 202 13.09 53.99 -28.03
N LEU A 203 14.03 53.73 -27.12
CA LEU A 203 15.28 54.52 -27.00
C LEU A 203 16.52 53.67 -27.30
N ARG A 204 16.68 53.26 -28.56
CA ARG A 204 18.00 52.94 -29.13
C ARG A 204 18.28 53.91 -30.26
N ASP A 205 18.84 55.05 -29.89
CA ASP A 205 19.59 55.86 -30.84
C ASP A 205 20.85 56.42 -30.16
N SER A 206 21.97 56.24 -30.88
CA SER A 206 23.20 57.03 -30.82
C SER A 206 23.98 57.14 -29.50
N GLN A 207 25.21 56.58 -29.50
CA GLN A 207 26.46 57.35 -29.62
C GLN A 207 27.62 56.76 -28.78
N ARG A 208 28.75 56.59 -29.46
CA ARG A 208 30.09 56.25 -28.95
C ARG A 208 30.57 57.27 -27.91
N VAL A 209 31.38 56.86 -26.93
CA VAL A 209 32.66 57.48 -26.46
C VAL A 209 33.23 56.69 -25.26
N PRO A 210 34.57 56.72 -25.02
CA PRO A 210 35.32 55.74 -24.23
C PRO A 210 35.65 56.16 -22.79
N GLU A 211 35.84 55.13 -21.97
CA GLU A 211 36.88 54.96 -20.92
C GLU A 211 37.13 56.13 -19.94
N ILE A 212 36.63 56.01 -18.70
CA ILE A 212 37.26 56.56 -17.48
C ILE A 212 37.00 55.60 -16.30
N SER A 213 38.01 55.49 -15.44
CA SER A 213 38.27 54.53 -14.37
C SER A 213 37.78 54.94 -12.96
N SER A 214 37.30 53.93 -12.18
CA SER A 214 37.28 53.77 -10.69
C SER A 214 36.41 54.72 -9.82
N PRO A 215 36.04 54.43 -8.53
CA PRO A 215 36.43 53.35 -7.59
C PRO A 215 35.21 52.65 -6.85
N PRO A 216 35.42 51.71 -5.89
CA PRO A 216 34.44 50.69 -5.51
C PRO A 216 33.57 51.03 -4.28
N SER A 217 32.25 50.84 -4.38
CA SER A 217 31.33 50.90 -3.23
C SER A 217 30.70 49.53 -2.94
N LYS A 218 30.94 49.08 -1.71
CA LYS A 218 30.55 47.81 -1.09
C LYS A 218 29.02 47.67 -0.95
N LEU A 219 28.42 46.65 -1.56
CA LEU A 219 27.28 45.89 -1.01
C LEU A 219 27.33 44.44 -1.54
N PRO A 220 27.10 43.41 -0.70
CA PRO A 220 27.29 42.02 -1.09
C PRO A 220 26.16 41.57 -2.03
N ALA A 221 26.52 41.37 -3.30
CA ALA A 221 25.67 40.67 -4.27
C ALA A 221 25.52 39.21 -3.82
N LYS A 222 24.28 38.72 -3.86
CA LYS A 222 23.93 37.30 -3.67
C LYS A 222 24.69 36.45 -4.68
N THR A 223 25.71 35.75 -4.20
CA THR A 223 26.46 34.77 -4.97
C THR A 223 25.53 33.60 -5.28
N HIS A 224 25.16 33.49 -6.56
CA HIS A 224 24.45 32.33 -7.09
C HIS A 224 25.37 31.10 -6.98
N TRP A 225 24.83 29.95 -6.55
CA TRP A 225 25.57 28.70 -6.24
C TRP A 225 26.49 28.21 -7.37
N SER A 226 26.27 28.63 -8.62
CA SER A 226 27.14 28.30 -9.76
C SER A 226 28.53 28.96 -9.74
N HIS A 227 28.79 29.88 -8.80
CA HIS A 227 30.08 30.58 -8.67
C HIS A 227 30.87 30.20 -7.42
N VAL A 228 30.41 29.20 -6.65
CA VAL A 228 31.18 28.67 -5.53
C VAL A 228 32.31 27.81 -6.12
N ALA A 229 33.55 28.28 -5.96
CA ALA A 229 34.74 27.52 -6.33
C ALA A 229 34.70 26.15 -5.61
N PRO A 230 34.90 25.03 -6.32
CA PRO A 230 34.97 23.73 -5.69
C PRO A 230 36.09 23.76 -4.65
N LEU A 231 35.74 23.42 -3.40
CA LEU A 231 36.68 23.32 -2.29
C LEU A 231 37.76 22.31 -2.66
N SER A 232 38.91 22.81 -3.08
CA SER A 232 40.11 22.01 -3.31
C SER A 232 40.55 21.40 -1.99
N GLU A 233 40.61 20.06 -1.97
CA GLU A 233 41.52 19.25 -1.18
C GLU A 233 41.84 19.75 0.23
N ASN A 234 41.02 19.33 1.20
CA ASN A 234 41.54 19.11 2.54
C ASN A 234 42.47 17.90 2.48
N ALA A 235 43.76 18.16 2.30
CA ALA A 235 44.84 17.23 2.54
C ALA A 235 44.77 16.76 4.00
N ALA A 236 44.07 15.65 4.24
CA ALA A 236 44.13 14.92 5.49
C ALA A 236 45.51 14.24 5.56
N THR A 237 46.38 14.85 6.35
CA THR A 237 47.68 14.34 6.72
C THR A 237 47.57 13.01 7.46
N ASN A 238 48.24 11.99 6.91
CA ASN A 238 48.90 10.87 7.60
C ASN A 238 48.07 10.09 8.63
N GLY A 239 47.38 9.05 8.17
CA GLY A 239 46.94 7.93 8.98
C GLY A 239 46.94 6.65 8.13
N ASP A 240 47.85 5.73 8.43
CA ASP A 240 48.11 4.47 7.73
C ASP A 240 46.99 3.44 7.99
N GLY A 241 45.78 3.75 7.50
CA GLY A 241 44.60 2.89 7.56
C GLY A 241 44.07 2.64 6.15
N PRO A 242 43.48 1.44 5.88
CA PRO A 242 42.94 1.10 4.57
C PRO A 242 41.92 2.16 4.14
N VAL A 243 42.25 2.86 3.06
CA VAL A 243 41.48 3.97 2.52
C VAL A 243 40.06 3.48 2.21
N PRO A 244 39.00 4.14 2.72
CA PRO A 244 37.63 3.80 2.38
C PRO A 244 37.46 3.99 0.87
N VAL A 245 37.15 2.89 0.19
CA VAL A 245 36.91 2.84 -1.26
C VAL A 245 35.80 3.84 -1.57
N ASN A 246 36.16 4.95 -2.22
CA ASN A 246 35.19 5.90 -2.74
C ASN A 246 34.30 5.15 -3.74
N LEU A 247 33.02 4.98 -3.38
CA LEU A 247 31.99 4.36 -4.22
C LEU A 247 31.80 5.07 -5.58
N ALA A 248 32.39 6.24 -5.77
CA ALA A 248 32.33 7.03 -7.00
C ALA A 248 33.42 6.69 -8.02
N ASP A 249 34.51 6.01 -7.63
CA ASP A 249 35.64 5.67 -8.52
C ASP A 249 35.61 4.22 -9.03
N GLY A 250 34.51 3.50 -8.80
CA GLY A 250 34.29 2.20 -9.42
C GLY A 250 33.85 2.36 -10.87
N GLU A 251 34.64 1.85 -11.81
CA GLU A 251 34.20 1.70 -13.20
C GLU A 251 32.98 0.78 -13.25
N PHE A 252 31.79 1.38 -13.32
CA PHE A 252 30.54 0.64 -13.44
C PHE A 252 30.44 0.05 -14.85
N ASN A 253 30.71 -1.25 -14.95
CA ASN A 253 30.57 -1.98 -16.20
C ASN A 253 29.08 -2.32 -16.44
N GLU A 254 28.40 -1.44 -17.18
CA GLU A 254 26.98 -1.57 -17.51
C GLU A 254 26.63 -2.94 -18.10
N ASP A 255 27.49 -3.47 -18.98
CA ASP A 255 27.27 -4.75 -19.67
C ASP A 255 27.28 -5.94 -18.69
N GLU A 256 28.18 -5.92 -17.70
CA GLU A 256 28.28 -6.97 -16.70
C GLU A 256 27.12 -6.92 -15.71
N SER A 257 26.69 -5.71 -15.35
CA SER A 257 25.50 -5.50 -14.51
C SER A 257 24.22 -5.99 -15.20
N HIS A 258 24.09 -5.71 -16.51
CA HIS A 258 22.94 -6.13 -17.31
C HIS A 258 22.94 -7.65 -17.54
N ALA A 259 24.10 -8.26 -17.76
CA ALA A 259 24.24 -9.71 -17.87
C ALA A 259 23.88 -10.42 -16.55
N SER A 260 24.34 -9.88 -15.41
CA SER A 260 23.99 -10.38 -14.07
C SER A 260 22.48 -10.32 -13.83
N PHE A 261 21.84 -9.21 -14.21
CA PHE A 261 20.40 -9.04 -14.09
C PHE A 261 19.60 -10.04 -14.96
N MET A 262 20.00 -10.21 -16.22
CA MET A 262 19.35 -11.17 -17.12
C MET A 262 19.52 -12.62 -16.63
N LYS A 263 20.67 -12.95 -16.06
CA LYS A 263 20.93 -14.26 -15.46
C LYS A 263 20.04 -14.51 -14.23
N ALA A 264 19.90 -13.52 -13.35
CA ALA A 264 19.01 -13.62 -12.18
C ALA A 264 17.54 -13.81 -12.59
N LEU A 265 17.08 -13.15 -13.67
CA LEU A 265 15.73 -13.35 -14.20
C LEU A 265 15.50 -14.76 -14.76
N LEU A 266 16.49 -15.35 -15.42
CA LEU A 266 16.42 -16.72 -15.91
C LEU A 266 16.42 -17.71 -14.74
N GLU A 267 17.26 -17.50 -13.73
CA GLU A 267 17.31 -18.34 -12.53
C GLU A 267 15.99 -18.30 -11.74
N TRP A 268 15.36 -17.12 -11.64
CA TRP A 268 14.07 -16.99 -10.98
C TRP A 268 12.96 -17.77 -11.71
N ARG A 269 12.94 -17.71 -13.04
CA ARG A 269 12.00 -18.50 -13.86
C ARG A 269 12.26 -19.99 -13.79
N GLU A 270 13.51 -20.41 -13.70
CA GLU A 270 13.87 -21.82 -13.51
C GLU A 270 13.49 -22.33 -12.11
N ARG A 271 13.58 -21.49 -11.06
CA ARG A 271 13.13 -21.87 -9.70
C ARG A 271 11.64 -22.18 -9.66
N ASP A 272 10.79 -21.37 -10.30
CA ASP A 272 9.35 -21.62 -10.34
C ASP A 272 9.02 -22.92 -11.09
N SER A 273 9.74 -23.22 -12.19
CA SER A 273 9.55 -24.47 -12.93
C SER A 273 10.03 -25.69 -12.13
N LYS A 274 11.19 -25.60 -11.48
CA LYS A 274 11.73 -26.68 -10.63
C LYS A 274 10.90 -26.90 -9.37
N HIS A 275 10.30 -25.84 -8.80
CA HIS A 275 9.38 -25.97 -7.66
C HIS A 275 8.09 -26.70 -8.08
N LEU A 276 7.58 -26.45 -9.29
CA LEU A 276 6.43 -27.20 -9.85
C LEU A 276 6.78 -28.65 -10.18
N GLU A 277 7.96 -28.94 -10.74
CA GLU A 277 8.39 -30.32 -11.00
C GLU A 277 8.63 -31.10 -9.68
N ALA A 278 9.17 -30.46 -8.66
CA ALA A 278 9.36 -31.05 -7.33
C ALA A 278 8.02 -31.35 -6.61
N LEU A 279 6.98 -30.55 -6.85
CA LEU A 279 5.63 -30.81 -6.36
C LEU A 279 4.87 -31.84 -7.20
N SER A 280 5.21 -32.03 -8.48
CA SER A 280 4.49 -32.96 -9.37
C SER A 280 4.84 -34.45 -9.18
N ASN A 281 5.95 -34.76 -8.50
CA ASN A 281 6.33 -36.14 -8.16
C ASN A 281 5.84 -36.56 -6.75
N GLN A 282 5.12 -35.68 -6.06
CA GLN A 282 4.38 -36.02 -4.86
C GLN A 282 2.94 -36.32 -5.30
N GLU A 283 2.58 -37.60 -5.28
CA GLU A 283 1.29 -38.15 -5.72
C GLU A 283 0.09 -37.27 -5.31
N GLU A 284 -0.80 -37.03 -6.28
CA GLU A 284 -2.22 -36.62 -6.21
C GLU A 284 -2.86 -36.28 -4.84
N GLU A 285 -2.24 -35.45 -4.00
CA GLU A 285 -2.90 -34.83 -2.86
C GLU A 285 -3.58 -33.54 -3.31
N GLU A 286 -4.80 -33.75 -3.80
CA GLU A 286 -5.88 -32.78 -3.92
C GLU A 286 -5.79 -31.72 -2.81
N TRP A 287 -5.67 -30.46 -3.22
CA TRP A 287 -5.68 -29.30 -2.34
C TRP A 287 -6.90 -29.31 -1.39
N VAL A 288 -6.73 -29.77 -0.15
CA VAL A 288 -7.77 -29.71 0.89
C VAL A 288 -7.72 -28.35 1.59
N ASN A 289 -8.82 -27.60 1.49
CA ASN A 289 -9.03 -26.29 2.10
C ASN A 289 -8.96 -26.38 3.64
N PRO A 290 -8.14 -25.57 4.34
CA PRO A 290 -7.87 -25.70 5.78
C PRO A 290 -9.01 -25.23 6.70
N ILE A 291 -10.19 -24.88 6.17
CA ILE A 291 -11.33 -24.38 6.96
C ILE A 291 -12.33 -25.48 7.32
N PHE A 292 -12.26 -26.68 6.72
CA PHE A 292 -13.29 -27.71 6.91
C PHE A 292 -12.87 -29.02 7.59
N SER A 293 -11.63 -29.15 8.03
CA SER A 293 -11.21 -30.36 8.76
C SER A 293 -11.50 -30.25 10.25
N LEU A 294 -12.78 -30.26 10.61
CA LEU A 294 -13.23 -30.50 11.98
C LEU A 294 -13.92 -31.87 12.06
N GLY A 295 -13.21 -32.82 12.66
CA GLY A 295 -13.80 -34.02 13.25
C GLY A 295 -13.71 -35.27 12.39
N THR A 296 -12.60 -36.01 12.53
CA THR A 296 -12.69 -37.44 12.81
C THR A 296 -11.44 -37.84 13.57
N GLU A 297 -11.64 -38.36 14.79
CA GLU A 297 -10.57 -38.92 15.59
C GLU A 297 -10.20 -40.30 15.05
N GLU A 298 -8.90 -40.56 14.93
CA GLU A 298 -8.17 -41.77 15.32
C GLU A 298 -6.92 -41.99 14.43
N ASP A 299 -5.79 -42.18 15.10
CA ASP A 299 -4.60 -42.91 14.67
C ASP A 299 -3.83 -42.49 13.39
N GLN A 300 -2.69 -41.80 13.57
CA GLN A 300 -1.36 -42.45 13.50
C GLN A 300 -0.21 -41.45 13.65
N LYS A 301 0.70 -41.80 14.56
CA LYS A 301 2.01 -41.19 14.73
C LYS A 301 2.83 -41.34 13.44
N SER A 302 3.09 -40.25 12.72
CA SER A 302 4.32 -40.09 11.94
C SER A 302 4.86 -38.69 12.17
N GLY A 303 6.04 -38.64 12.79
CA GLY A 303 6.68 -37.41 13.23
C GLY A 303 7.21 -36.62 12.04
N GLY A 304 6.99 -35.30 12.06
CA GLY A 304 7.51 -34.41 11.04
C GLY A 304 9.03 -34.42 10.93
N ALA A 305 9.52 -34.01 9.76
CA ALA A 305 10.91 -33.97 9.29
C ALA A 305 11.94 -33.23 10.18
N LEU A 306 11.56 -32.79 11.38
CA LEU A 306 12.51 -32.40 12.42
C LEU A 306 13.40 -33.59 12.85
N LEU A 307 12.94 -34.83 12.65
CA LEU A 307 13.66 -36.04 13.08
C LEU A 307 14.54 -36.68 11.99
N GLU A 308 14.37 -36.33 10.71
CA GLU A 308 15.12 -36.93 9.58
C GLU A 308 15.89 -35.92 8.71
N GLY A 309 15.99 -34.66 9.14
CA GLY A 309 16.89 -33.68 8.51
C GLY A 309 18.33 -33.83 9.01
N THR A 310 19.30 -34.02 8.11
CA THR A 310 20.73 -33.98 8.47
C THR A 310 21.14 -32.53 8.76
N TYR A 311 21.44 -32.24 10.02
CA TYR A 311 21.91 -30.95 10.49
C TYR A 311 23.34 -30.67 9.98
N SER A 312 23.51 -29.60 9.20
CA SER A 312 24.82 -29.13 8.74
C SER A 312 25.38 -28.10 9.73
N GLU A 313 26.38 -28.50 10.52
CA GLU A 313 27.05 -27.64 11.50
C GLU A 313 27.68 -26.39 10.87
N GLU A 314 28.07 -26.46 9.59
CA GLU A 314 28.76 -25.37 8.89
C GLU A 314 27.81 -24.21 8.52
N GLU A 315 26.57 -24.50 8.14
CA GLU A 315 25.56 -23.47 7.85
C GLU A 315 25.03 -22.80 9.12
N ALA A 316 24.82 -23.58 10.18
CA ALA A 316 24.40 -23.03 11.47
C ALA A 316 25.49 -22.15 12.08
N HIS A 317 26.76 -22.55 11.97
CA HIS A 317 27.88 -21.75 12.47
C HIS A 317 28.06 -20.44 11.67
N LYS A 318 27.83 -20.45 10.36
CA LYS A 318 27.90 -19.25 9.52
C LYS A 318 26.75 -18.27 9.84
N SER A 319 25.54 -18.79 10.03
CA SER A 319 24.37 -18.01 10.49
C SER A 319 24.61 -17.35 11.86
N PHE A 320 25.22 -18.07 12.79
CA PHE A 320 25.53 -17.55 14.12
C PHE A 320 26.59 -16.43 14.09
N GLN A 321 27.58 -16.52 13.19
CA GLN A 321 28.58 -15.46 13.01
C GLN A 321 27.98 -14.21 12.35
N GLU A 322 27.07 -14.37 11.39
CA GLU A 322 26.38 -13.26 10.73
C GLU A 322 25.46 -12.51 11.72
N ALA A 323 24.78 -13.25 12.61
CA ALA A 323 24.01 -12.66 13.71
C ALA A 323 24.90 -11.92 14.73
N LEU A 324 26.10 -12.44 15.05
CA LEU A 324 27.06 -11.75 15.92
C LEU A 324 27.61 -10.46 15.30
N VAL A 325 27.82 -10.41 13.98
CA VAL A 325 28.22 -9.19 13.26
C VAL A 325 27.08 -8.18 13.27
N ALA A 326 25.84 -8.61 13.01
CA ALA A 326 24.66 -7.75 13.08
C ALA A 326 24.43 -7.19 14.49
N TRP A 327 24.66 -7.99 15.54
CA TRP A 327 24.50 -7.55 16.93
C TRP A 327 25.60 -6.60 17.38
N ARG A 328 26.85 -6.85 16.99
CA ARG A 328 27.97 -5.94 17.26
C ARG A 328 27.84 -4.61 16.52
N ASN A 329 27.23 -4.60 15.35
CA ASN A 329 27.00 -3.38 14.56
C ASN A 329 25.69 -2.65 14.92
N GLY A 330 24.81 -3.24 15.74
CA GLY A 330 23.42 -2.79 15.88
C GLY A 330 22.98 -2.31 17.27
N ALA A 331 23.82 -2.35 18.31
CA ALA A 331 23.37 -2.09 19.69
C ALA A 331 23.61 -0.67 20.25
N ASP A 332 24.45 0.17 19.63
CA ASP A 332 24.92 1.41 20.30
C ASP A 332 24.08 2.69 20.08
N VAL A 333 22.87 2.64 19.47
CA VAL A 333 22.07 3.88 19.28
C VAL A 333 20.65 3.84 19.84
N ALA A 334 20.10 2.70 20.29
CA ALA A 334 18.69 2.64 20.71
C ALA A 334 18.42 2.37 22.20
N ALA A 335 19.46 2.26 23.05
CA ALA A 335 19.32 1.75 24.43
C ALA A 335 19.75 2.70 25.57
N SER A 336 19.74 4.03 25.41
CA SER A 336 20.12 4.93 26.52
C SER A 336 19.13 6.04 26.87
N ALA A 337 17.83 5.81 26.67
CA ALA A 337 16.79 6.66 27.28
C ALA A 337 15.56 5.87 27.74
N ARG A 338 15.64 5.42 29.00
CA ARG A 338 14.56 5.29 30.00
C ARG A 338 13.73 3.99 29.99
N ILE A 339 13.83 3.07 30.98
CA ILE A 339 13.70 3.20 32.46
C ILE A 339 12.26 3.71 32.78
N ARG A 340 11.34 3.01 33.46
CA ARG A 340 11.35 1.86 34.37
C ARG A 340 9.89 1.39 34.58
N SER A 341 9.72 0.09 34.80
CA SER A 341 8.71 -0.61 35.63
C SER A 341 7.20 -0.41 35.35
N VAL A 342 6.49 -1.51 35.10
CA VAL A 342 5.59 -2.19 36.08
C VAL A 342 4.71 -3.23 35.34
N ASP A 343 4.79 -4.45 35.86
CA ASP A 343 3.88 -5.61 35.87
C ASP A 343 3.42 -6.35 34.60
N GLN A 344 3.78 -7.63 34.65
CA GLN A 344 3.08 -8.83 34.16
C GLN A 344 1.55 -8.66 34.11
N VAL A 345 0.96 -8.92 32.94
CA VAL A 345 -0.32 -9.64 32.83
C VAL A 345 -0.18 -10.66 31.71
N GLU A 346 -0.11 -11.93 32.12
CA GLU A 346 -0.24 -13.10 31.28
C GLU A 346 -1.64 -13.21 30.67
N GLN A 347 -1.67 -13.80 29.46
CA GLN A 347 -2.67 -14.73 28.96
C GLN A 347 -4.15 -14.55 29.37
N THR A 348 -4.98 -14.20 28.39
CA THR A 348 -6.33 -14.76 28.21
C THR A 348 -6.78 -14.53 26.77
N GLU A 349 -6.12 -15.23 25.84
CA GLU A 349 -6.59 -15.39 24.45
C GLU A 349 -7.27 -16.76 24.33
N SER A 350 -8.40 -16.93 25.00
CA SER A 350 -9.24 -18.12 24.84
C SER A 350 -10.69 -17.77 25.15
N GLY A 351 -11.47 -17.55 24.08
CA GLY A 351 -12.92 -17.75 24.13
C GLY A 351 -13.78 -16.65 24.76
N CYS A 352 -13.36 -15.39 24.78
CA CYS A 352 -14.28 -14.30 25.10
C CYS A 352 -15.10 -13.91 23.85
N THR A 353 -16.41 -14.13 23.91
CA THR A 353 -17.38 -13.61 22.94
C THR A 353 -17.13 -12.13 22.65
N LEU A 354 -17.38 -11.71 21.41
CA LEU A 354 -17.28 -10.34 20.90
C LEU A 354 -18.34 -9.41 21.56
N GLY A 355 -18.31 -9.28 22.89
CA GLY A 355 -19.04 -8.26 23.61
C GLY A 355 -18.44 -6.90 23.30
N GLU A 356 -19.29 -5.90 23.13
CA GLU A 356 -18.84 -4.51 23.01
C GLU A 356 -18.01 -4.14 24.25
N ARG A 357 -16.87 -3.49 24.02
CA ARG A 357 -15.98 -2.98 25.07
C ARG A 357 -16.00 -1.46 25.03
N LYS A 358 -16.10 -0.81 26.20
CA LYS A 358 -16.01 0.65 26.32
C LYS A 358 -14.97 1.02 27.38
N SER A 359 -14.36 2.19 27.24
CA SER A 359 -13.38 2.72 28.20
C SER A 359 -14.07 3.52 29.31
N CYS A 360 -13.63 3.34 30.55
CA CYS A 360 -14.04 4.16 31.69
C CYS A 360 -13.61 5.62 31.51
N TRP A 361 -14.52 6.58 31.72
CA TRP A 361 -14.22 8.01 31.54
C TRP A 361 -13.24 8.61 32.57
N GLN A 362 -13.05 7.97 33.73
CA GLN A 362 -12.16 8.49 34.77
C GLN A 362 -10.76 7.85 34.73
N CYS A 363 -10.67 6.52 34.55
CA CYS A 363 -9.40 5.78 34.62
C CYS A 363 -8.94 5.22 33.26
N TYR A 364 -9.73 5.39 32.20
CA TYR A 364 -9.46 4.92 30.82
C TYR A 364 -9.27 3.40 30.66
N ARG A 365 -9.54 2.61 31.70
CA ARG A 365 -9.52 1.14 31.61
C ARG A 365 -10.64 0.68 30.67
N VAL A 366 -10.30 -0.21 29.73
CA VAL A 366 -11.27 -0.86 28.83
C VAL A 366 -11.95 -2.00 29.58
N VAL A 367 -13.28 -1.95 29.66
CA VAL A 367 -14.10 -2.92 30.37
C VAL A 367 -15.25 -3.37 29.45
N GLN A 368 -15.74 -4.60 29.63
CA GLN A 368 -16.94 -5.07 28.93
C GLN A 368 -18.16 -4.21 29.32
N VAL A 369 -19.04 -3.92 28.36
CA VAL A 369 -20.21 -3.02 28.55
C VAL A 369 -21.09 -3.44 29.74
N GLU A 370 -21.22 -4.74 30.00
CA GLU A 370 -22.01 -5.30 31.11
C GLU A 370 -21.49 -4.91 32.50
N ASN A 371 -20.20 -4.56 32.60
CA ASN A 371 -19.54 -4.19 33.86
C ASN A 371 -19.34 -2.67 34.02
N LEU A 372 -19.92 -1.86 33.14
CA LEU A 372 -19.84 -0.40 33.22
C LEU A 372 -21.06 0.16 33.96
N VAL A 373 -20.80 1.05 34.91
CA VAL A 373 -21.80 1.88 35.57
C VAL A 373 -22.07 3.09 34.68
N HIS A 374 -23.32 3.25 34.24
CA HIS A 374 -23.73 4.40 33.43
C HIS A 374 -24.29 5.49 34.34
N ASP A 375 -23.81 6.72 34.16
CA ASP A 375 -24.24 7.89 34.91
C ASP A 375 -25.27 8.69 34.11
N GLU A 376 -26.53 8.68 34.53
CA GLU A 376 -27.64 9.34 33.82
C GLU A 376 -27.47 10.86 33.74
N GLN A 377 -26.74 11.48 34.68
CA GLN A 377 -26.55 12.93 34.67
C GLN A 377 -25.54 13.39 33.61
N THR A 378 -24.52 12.58 33.32
CA THR A 378 -23.43 12.96 32.41
C THR A 378 -23.40 12.16 31.10
N ASP A 379 -24.26 11.14 30.97
CA ASP A 379 -24.29 10.18 29.85
C ASP A 379 -22.91 9.50 29.64
N LYS A 380 -22.18 9.28 30.74
CA LYS A 380 -20.83 8.69 30.75
C LYS A 380 -20.82 7.34 31.43
N SER A 381 -19.88 6.51 31.00
CA SER A 381 -19.72 5.14 31.50
C SER A 381 -18.44 5.02 32.33
N PHE A 382 -18.53 4.40 33.50
CA PHE A 382 -17.45 4.24 34.47
C PHE A 382 -17.25 2.77 34.84
N CYS A 383 -16.02 2.34 35.11
CA CYS A 383 -15.75 0.95 35.52
C CYS A 383 -16.20 0.63 36.96
N GLY A 384 -16.84 1.57 37.67
CA GLY A 384 -17.32 1.42 39.04
C GLY A 384 -17.67 2.77 39.67
N PHE A 385 -18.39 2.71 40.80
CA PHE A 385 -18.85 3.89 41.55
C PHE A 385 -17.71 4.81 41.99
N THR A 386 -16.54 4.25 42.36
CA THR A 386 -15.37 5.05 42.75
C THR A 386 -14.86 5.95 41.63
N CYS A 387 -14.94 5.48 40.38
CA CYS A 387 -14.58 6.26 39.20
C CYS A 387 -15.63 7.31 38.86
N GLN A 388 -16.91 6.99 39.06
CA GLN A 388 -18.02 7.94 38.90
C GLN A 388 -17.92 9.07 39.93
N GLU A 389 -17.77 8.76 41.22
CA GLU A 389 -17.62 9.77 42.29
C GLU A 389 -16.39 10.66 42.05
N ALA A 390 -15.24 10.08 41.72
CA ALA A 390 -14.03 10.85 41.44
C ALA A 390 -14.15 11.71 40.16
N TYR A 391 -15.04 11.35 39.23
CA TYR A 391 -15.38 12.18 38.08
C TYR A 391 -16.33 13.30 38.51
N CYS A 392 -17.40 12.97 39.24
CA CYS A 392 -18.34 13.94 39.79
C CYS A 392 -17.62 14.97 40.66
N GLU A 393 -16.71 14.59 41.56
CA GLU A 393 -15.98 15.56 42.40
C GLU A 393 -15.13 16.53 41.58
N LYS A 394 -14.41 16.03 40.57
CA LYS A 394 -13.56 16.87 39.71
C LYS A 394 -14.34 17.76 38.75
N TYR A 395 -15.50 17.31 38.29
CA TYR A 395 -16.29 17.96 37.26
C TYR A 395 -17.65 18.47 37.74
N ALA A 396 -17.96 18.39 39.04
CA ALA A 396 -19.24 18.79 39.64
C ALA A 396 -19.62 20.21 39.23
N ARG A 397 -18.64 21.12 39.18
CA ARG A 397 -18.82 22.51 38.78
C ARG A 397 -19.46 22.71 37.40
N PHE A 398 -19.38 21.71 36.52
CA PHE A 398 -19.94 21.78 35.17
C PHE A 398 -21.36 21.19 35.08
N TYR A 399 -21.74 20.35 36.05
CA TYR A 399 -22.99 19.58 36.00
C TYR A 399 -23.96 19.91 37.14
N THR A 400 -23.58 20.76 38.08
CA THR A 400 -24.55 21.40 38.98
C THR A 400 -25.45 22.30 38.13
N THR A 401 -26.58 21.77 37.68
CA THR A 401 -27.66 22.56 37.11
C THR A 401 -28.05 23.58 38.17
N SER A 402 -27.77 24.86 37.89
CA SER A 402 -28.23 25.98 38.73
C SER A 402 -29.74 25.88 38.83
N SER A 403 -30.20 25.40 39.99
CA SER A 403 -31.61 25.22 40.30
C SER A 403 -32.33 26.54 40.46
#